data_AF-A0A3B0Y499-F1
#
_entry.id   AF-A0A3B0Y499-F1
#
_cell.length_a   1.000
_cell.length_b   1.000
_cell.length_c   1.000
_cell.angle_alpha   90.00
_cell.angle_beta   90.00
_cell.angle_gamma   90.00
#
_symmetry.space_group_name_H-M   'P 1'
#
loop_
_entity.id
_entity.type
_entity.pdbx_description
1 polymer ?
#
loop_
_entity_poly.entity_id
_entity_poly.type
_entity_poly.pdbx_seq_one_letter_code
_entity_poly.pdbx_strand_id
1 'polypeptide(L)'
;MSPISQLLRNSLVATGLLLATTSQAADVLVQRSIGMELARDVANEAVLACRKAGYQVSAVVVDRNASVRAVLRDDAAPRFTADISRRKANMVIMGGTASGTVVKNRA
;
A
#
# COMPACT_ATOMS: atom_id res chain seq x y z
N MET A 1 -6.11 41.52 51.33
CA MET A 1 -5.60 40.37 50.54
C MET A 1 -4.15 40.66 50.16
N SER A 2 -3.19 39.82 50.57
CA SER A 2 -1.77 40.16 50.57
C SER A 2 -1.08 39.94 49.21
N PRO A 3 -0.21 40.88 48.76
CA PRO A 3 0.45 40.84 47.44
C PRO A 3 1.44 39.67 47.27
N ILE A 4 1.87 39.07 48.38
CA ILE A 4 2.81 37.93 48.44
C ILE A 4 2.20 36.66 47.81
N SER A 5 0.88 36.47 47.95
CA SER A 5 0.16 35.32 47.38
C SER A 5 0.01 35.36 45.84
N GLN A 6 0.07 36.56 45.25
CA GLN A 6 -0.03 36.75 43.80
C GLN A 6 1.30 36.44 43.10
N LEU A 7 2.43 36.75 43.74
CA LEU A 7 3.76 36.45 43.22
C LEU A 7 4.05 34.94 43.17
N LEU A 8 3.62 34.19 44.20
CA LEU A 8 3.73 32.72 44.24
C LEU A 8 2.89 32.03 43.16
N ARG A 9 1.71 32.57 42.86
CA ARG A 9 0.81 32.07 41.80
C ARG A 9 1.39 32.28 40.40
N ASN A 10 1.95 33.46 40.13
CA ASN A 10 2.54 33.76 38.83
C ASN A 10 3.82 32.95 38.57
N SER A 11 4.60 32.66 39.61
CA SER A 11 5.80 31.83 39.47
C SER A 11 5.45 30.38 39.09
N LEU A 12 4.38 29.80 39.64
CA LEU A 12 3.92 28.45 39.29
C LEU A 12 3.45 28.32 37.82
N VAL A 13 2.82 29.36 37.28
CA VAL A 13 2.33 29.38 35.89
C VAL A 13 3.49 29.52 34.90
N ALA A 14 4.52 30.30 35.25
CA ALA A 14 5.71 30.47 34.41
C ALA A 14 6.51 29.16 34.28
N THR A 15 6.65 28.37 35.34
CA THR A 15 7.40 27.10 35.30
C THR A 15 6.69 26.02 34.48
N GLY A 16 5.35 26.05 34.41
CA GLY A 16 4.57 25.08 33.63
C GLY A 16 4.72 25.23 32.10
N LEU A 17 5.04 26.44 31.62
CA LEU A 17 5.17 26.71 30.19
C LEU A 17 6.52 26.26 29.60
N LEU A 18 7.56 26.13 30.43
CA LEU A 18 8.88 25.63 30.00
C LEU A 18 8.96 24.09 29.91
N LEU A 19 7.96 23.35 30.41
CA LEU A 19 7.89 21.89 30.29
C LEU A 19 7.08 21.39 29.08
N ALA A 20 6.65 22.29 28.19
CA ALA A 20 6.08 21.91 26.90
C ALA A 20 7.19 21.39 25.97
N THR A 21 7.73 20.21 26.27
CA THR A 21 8.58 19.47 25.35
C THR A 21 7.77 19.17 24.10
N THR A 22 8.21 19.72 22.97
CA THR A 22 7.69 19.37 21.65
C THR A 22 7.99 17.91 21.41
N SER A 23 7.00 17.04 21.59
CA SER A 23 7.08 15.64 21.18
C SER A 23 7.20 15.59 19.65
N GLN A 24 8.44 15.47 19.17
CA GLN A 24 8.71 15.22 17.76
C GLN A 24 8.49 13.73 17.54
N ALA A 25 7.32 13.36 17.01
CA ALA A 25 7.00 12.00 16.62
C ALA A 25 7.96 11.54 15.50
N ALA A 26 8.96 10.73 15.85
CA ALA A 26 9.96 10.19 14.93
C ALA A 26 9.48 8.91 14.19
N ASP A 27 8.17 8.67 14.14
CA ASP A 27 7.57 7.45 13.56
C ASP A 27 7.28 7.59 12.06
N VAL A 28 8.29 7.99 11.28
CA VAL A 28 8.16 8.09 9.83
C VAL A 28 8.51 6.75 9.19
N LEU A 29 7.49 6.05 8.69
CA LEU A 29 7.64 4.79 7.98
C LEU A 29 7.92 5.04 6.49
N VAL A 30 9.07 4.60 6.00
CA VAL A 30 9.41 4.62 4.58
C VAL A 30 8.90 3.36 3.90
N GLN A 31 7.84 3.48 3.09
CA GLN A 31 7.30 2.37 2.30
C GLN A 31 7.72 2.46 0.84
N ARG A 32 8.36 1.39 0.34
CA ARG A 32 8.67 1.23 -1.08
C ARG A 32 7.45 0.69 -1.82
N SER A 33 7.09 1.34 -2.92
CA SER A 33 6.01 0.92 -3.82
C SER A 33 6.53 0.83 -5.25
N ILE A 34 5.84 0.06 -6.08
CA ILE A 34 6.18 -0.07 -7.49
C ILE A 34 5.88 1.24 -8.24
N GLY A 35 6.86 1.70 -9.02
CA GLY A 35 6.71 2.85 -9.92
C GLY A 35 5.68 2.59 -11.01
N MET A 36 5.14 3.65 -11.62
CA MET A 36 4.13 3.52 -12.67
C MET A 36 4.70 2.83 -13.92
N GLU A 37 5.91 3.23 -14.33
CA GLU A 37 6.59 2.74 -15.52
C GLU A 37 6.87 1.24 -15.38
N LEU A 38 7.42 0.82 -14.24
CA LEU A 38 7.68 -0.59 -13.96
C LEU A 38 6.38 -1.41 -13.89
N ALA A 39 5.32 -0.87 -13.29
CA ALA A 39 4.03 -1.57 -13.23
C ALA A 39 3.42 -1.77 -14.63
N ARG A 40 3.52 -0.76 -15.50
CA ARG A 40 3.09 -0.85 -16.90
C ARG A 40 3.91 -1.90 -17.65
N ASP A 41 5.23 -1.88 -17.52
CA ASP A 41 6.11 -2.79 -18.27
C ASP A 41 5.89 -4.25 -17.84
N VAL A 42 5.74 -4.51 -16.53
CA VAL A 42 5.40 -5.84 -16.01
C VAL A 42 4.06 -6.33 -16.56
N ALA A 43 3.03 -5.48 -16.54
CA ALA A 43 1.72 -5.85 -17.06
C ALA A 43 1.78 -6.14 -18.57
N ASN A 44 2.53 -5.33 -19.32
CA ASN A 44 2.66 -5.45 -20.77
C ASN A 44 3.38 -6.74 -21.16
N GLU A 45 4.55 -7.00 -20.56
CA GLU A 45 5.32 -8.22 -20.84
C GLU A 45 4.57 -9.49 -20.42
N ALA A 46 3.77 -9.44 -19.34
CA ALA A 46 2.92 -10.57 -18.96
C ALA A 46 1.87 -10.89 -20.04
N VAL A 47 1.19 -9.87 -20.57
CA VAL A 47 0.22 -10.05 -21.67
C VAL A 47 0.92 -10.56 -22.92
N LEU A 48 2.06 -9.96 -23.32
CA LEU A 48 2.82 -10.37 -24.49
C LEU A 48 3.34 -11.81 -24.38
N ALA A 49 3.83 -12.23 -23.22
CA ALA A 49 4.27 -13.59 -22.96
C ALA A 49 3.12 -14.59 -23.11
N CYS A 50 1.96 -14.30 -22.51
CA CYS A 50 0.76 -15.13 -22.66
C CYS A 50 0.26 -15.18 -24.11
N ARG A 51 0.31 -14.05 -24.82
CA ARG A 51 -0.07 -13.96 -26.23
C ARG A 51 0.83 -14.83 -27.10
N LYS A 52 2.15 -14.80 -26.88
CA LYS A 52 3.12 -15.68 -27.58
C LYS A 52 2.82 -17.17 -27.34
N ALA A 53 2.28 -17.51 -26.17
CA ALA A 53 1.83 -18.87 -25.83
C ALA A 53 0.41 -19.20 -26.35
N GLY A 54 -0.24 -18.29 -27.08
CA GLY A 54 -1.58 -18.50 -27.65
C GLY A 54 -2.74 -18.21 -26.68
N TYR A 55 -2.47 -17.58 -25.53
CA TYR A 55 -3.49 -17.23 -24.53
C TYR A 55 -3.83 -15.74 -24.57
N GLN A 56 -5.11 -15.42 -24.49
CA GLN A 56 -5.60 -14.04 -24.35
C GLN A 56 -6.04 -13.81 -22.90
N VAL A 57 -5.34 -12.91 -22.21
CA VAL A 57 -5.44 -12.76 -20.75
C VAL A 57 -5.61 -11.31 -20.31
N SER A 58 -5.86 -11.10 -19.01
CA SER A 58 -5.70 -9.81 -18.36
C SER A 58 -4.58 -9.86 -17.33
N ALA A 59 -3.71 -8.86 -17.33
CA ALA A 59 -2.69 -8.65 -16.31
C ALA A 59 -3.08 -7.46 -15.42
N VAL A 60 -3.04 -7.67 -14.11
CA VAL A 60 -3.28 -6.62 -13.10
C VAL A 60 -2.09 -6.61 -12.15
N VAL A 61 -1.50 -5.43 -11.99
CA VAL A 61 -0.41 -5.17 -11.05
C VAL A 61 -0.95 -4.31 -9.91
N VAL A 62 -0.71 -4.77 -8.68
CA VAL A 62 -1.08 -4.06 -7.46
C VAL A 62 0.17 -3.79 -6.64
N ASP A 63 0.15 -2.74 -5.84
CA ASP A 63 1.26 -2.45 -4.93
C ASP A 63 1.08 -3.12 -3.56
N ARG A 64 1.98 -2.80 -2.63
CA ARG A 64 1.98 -3.28 -1.24
C ARG A 64 0.72 -2.89 -0.46
N ASN A 65 0.04 -1.81 -0.83
CA ASN A 65 -1.21 -1.39 -0.19
C ASN A 65 -2.45 -1.98 -0.89
N ALA A 66 -2.25 -2.92 -1.82
CA ALA A 66 -3.28 -3.54 -2.65
C ALA A 66 -4.04 -2.55 -3.55
N SER A 67 -3.47 -1.36 -3.81
CA SER A 67 -3.98 -0.45 -4.82
C SER A 67 -3.48 -0.87 -6.20
N VAL A 68 -4.36 -0.71 -7.18
CA VAL A 68 -4.08 -1.04 -8.58
C VAL A 68 -3.12 -0.01 -9.15
N ARG A 69 -2.05 -0.49 -9.79
CA ARG A 69 -1.03 0.34 -10.43
C ARG A 69 -1.09 0.26 -11.95
N ALA A 70 -1.42 -0.91 -12.49
CA ALA A 70 -1.63 -1.11 -13.92
C ALA A 70 -2.65 -2.22 -14.16
N VAL A 71 -3.45 -2.06 -15.22
CA VAL A 71 -4.41 -3.05 -15.71
C VAL A 71 -4.30 -3.09 -17.22
N LEU A 72 -4.03 -4.27 -17.76
CA LEU A 72 -4.09 -4.52 -19.19
C LEU A 72 -4.99 -5.73 -19.44
N ARG A 73 -5.88 -5.60 -20.43
CA ARG A 73 -6.73 -6.69 -20.91
C ARG A 73 -6.44 -6.85 -22.39
N ASP A 74 -6.10 -8.06 -22.80
CA ASP A 74 -5.91 -8.39 -24.20
C ASP A 74 -7.23 -8.29 -24.99
N ASP A 75 -7.15 -8.09 -26.30
CA ASP A 75 -8.30 -7.69 -27.14
C ASP A 75 -9.47 -8.67 -27.02
N ALA A 76 -9.21 -9.97 -27.20
CA ALA A 76 -10.23 -11.02 -27.04
C ALA A 76 -10.18 -11.75 -25.69
N ALA A 77 -9.53 -11.18 -24.67
CA ALA A 77 -9.66 -11.69 -23.30
C ALA A 77 -11.06 -11.38 -22.74
N PRO A 78 -11.77 -12.33 -22.10
CA PRO A 78 -13.10 -12.08 -21.53
C PRO A 78 -13.09 -10.96 -20.48
N ARG A 79 -14.14 -10.13 -20.45
CA ARG A 79 -14.23 -8.92 -19.59
C ARG A 79 -13.96 -9.18 -18.09
N PHE A 80 -14.34 -10.37 -17.60
CA PHE A 80 -14.23 -10.73 -16.20
C PHE A 80 -12.80 -11.14 -15.78
N THR A 81 -11.92 -11.42 -16.74
CA THR A 81 -10.54 -11.85 -16.44
C THR A 81 -9.75 -10.76 -15.72
N ALA A 82 -10.05 -9.48 -15.99
CA ALA A 82 -9.44 -8.36 -15.27
C ALA A 82 -9.80 -8.37 -13.77
N ASP A 83 -11.07 -8.59 -13.40
CA ASP A 83 -11.47 -8.66 -11.99
C ASP A 83 -10.89 -9.91 -11.30
N ILE A 84 -10.86 -11.06 -12.00
CA ILE A 84 -10.23 -12.28 -11.48
C ILE A 84 -8.73 -12.05 -11.23
N SER A 85 -8.02 -11.45 -12.18
CA SER A 85 -6.59 -11.13 -12.03
C SER A 85 -6.35 -10.17 -10.87
N ARG A 86 -7.21 -9.15 -10.71
CA ARG A 86 -7.15 -8.24 -9.55
C ARG A 86 -7.33 -8.98 -8.22
N ARG A 87 -8.34 -9.86 -8.11
CA ARG A 87 -8.58 -10.65 -6.88
C ARG A 87 -7.41 -11.58 -6.57
N LYS A 88 -6.81 -12.21 -7.59
CA LYS A 88 -5.61 -13.03 -7.43
C LYS A 88 -4.44 -12.19 -6.91
N ALA A 89 -4.19 -11.03 -7.50
CA ALA A 89 -3.12 -10.13 -7.09
C ALA A 89 -3.30 -9.65 -5.64
N ASN A 90 -4.51 -9.23 -5.26
CA ASN A 90 -4.82 -8.83 -3.88
C ASN A 90 -4.62 -9.98 -2.89
N MET A 91 -5.03 -11.19 -3.25
CA MET A 91 -4.81 -12.36 -2.40
C MET A 91 -3.32 -12.66 -2.21
N VAL A 92 -2.49 -12.53 -3.25
CA VAL A 92 -1.04 -12.73 -3.14
C VAL A 92 -0.40 -11.69 -2.21
N ILE A 93 -0.78 -10.41 -2.32
CA ILE A 93 -0.27 -9.36 -1.43
C ILE A 93 -0.68 -9.58 0.03
N MET A 94 -1.94 -9.95 0.28
CA MET A 94 -2.45 -10.15 1.64
C MET A 94 -1.98 -11.47 2.26
N GLY A 95 -1.93 -12.54 1.46
CA GLY A 95 -1.60 -13.89 1.92
C GLY A 95 -0.11 -14.23 1.84
N GLY A 96 0.72 -13.39 1.22
CA GLY A 96 2.16 -13.60 1.08
C GLY A 96 2.56 -14.85 0.30
N THR A 97 1.62 -15.48 -0.41
CA THR A 97 1.82 -16.74 -1.15
C THR A 97 1.20 -16.66 -2.53
N ALA A 98 1.81 -17.34 -3.50
CA ALA A 98 1.29 -17.37 -4.87
C ALA A 98 -0.10 -18.00 -4.90
N SER A 99 -1.02 -17.41 -5.68
CA SER A 99 -2.41 -17.85 -5.70
C SER A 99 -2.59 -19.32 -6.14
N GLY A 100 -1.66 -19.82 -6.96
CA GLY A 100 -1.66 -21.23 -7.40
C GLY A 100 -1.28 -22.21 -6.28
N THR A 101 -0.46 -21.79 -5.31
CA THR A 101 -0.07 -22.63 -4.17
C THR A 101 -1.26 -22.89 -3.26
N VAL A 102 -2.12 -21.88 -3.05
CA VAL A 102 -3.35 -22.03 -2.25
C VAL A 102 -4.27 -23.11 -2.84
N VAL A 103 -4.33 -23.23 -4.17
CA VAL A 103 -5.13 -24.27 -4.83
C VAL A 103 -4.47 -25.65 -4.68
N LYS A 104 -3.15 -25.74 -4.86
CA LYS A 104 -2.41 -27.01 -4.73
C LYS A 104 -2.50 -27.61 -3.34
N ASN A 105 -2.43 -26.80 -2.28
CA ASN A 105 -2.47 -27.27 -0.89
C ASN A 105 -3.85 -27.79 -0.44
N ARG A 106 -4.89 -27.68 -1.27
CA ARG A 106 -6.22 -28.22 -0.99
C ARG A 106 -6.44 -29.64 -1.51
N ALA A 107 -5.56 -30.09 -2.42
CA ALA A 107 -5.57 -31.45 -2.94
C ALA A 107 -4.82 -32.38 -1.98
#